data_AF-A0A7Y5HD09-F1
#
_entry.id   AF-A0A7Y5HD09-F1
#
_cell.length_a   1.000
_cell.length_b   1.000
_cell.length_c   1.000
_cell.angle_alpha   90.00
_cell.angle_beta   90.00
_cell.angle_gamma   90.00
#
_symmetry.space_group_name_H-M   'P 1'
#
loop_
_entity.id
_entity.type
_entity.pdbx_description
1 polymer ?
#
loop_
_entity_poly.entity_id
_entity_poly.type
_entity_poly.pdbx_seq_one_letter_code
_entity_poly.pdbx_strand_id
1 'polypeptide(L)'
;MIAPRFSESTTSAGPGAVHGPGGTLQAELASGMEEIYAEVEREVSGASPRCDRSGACCRFGEYGHRLYATRAEALLFASRHGAPQGPVGEETCPYQRDNLCTAREGRPLSCRVFYCDPGWKERGEDLTERMLRRIGVLSERLGIERGYRPFLEHLRAMRADSGGGAGSWQS
;
A
#
# COMPACT_ATOMS: atom_id res chain seq x y z
N MET A 1 -59.53 22.67 29.11
CA MET A 1 -58.59 23.52 28.35
C MET A 1 -57.20 22.92 28.50
N ILE A 2 -56.55 22.68 27.36
CA ILE A 2 -55.12 22.39 27.12
C ILE A 2 -54.61 20.99 27.57
N ALA A 3 -54.30 20.20 26.54
CA ALA A 3 -53.64 18.90 26.53
C ALA A 3 -52.10 19.04 26.75
N PRO A 4 -51.34 17.92 26.80
CA PRO A 4 -50.10 17.77 27.57
C PRO A 4 -48.85 18.26 26.84
N ARG A 5 -47.72 18.37 27.55
CA ARG A 5 -46.40 18.47 26.91
C ARG A 5 -45.41 17.47 27.50
N PHE A 6 -45.33 16.35 26.80
CA PHE A 6 -44.21 15.41 26.81
C PHE A 6 -42.94 16.19 26.45
N SER A 7 -41.91 16.17 27.29
CA SER A 7 -40.63 16.80 26.99
C SER A 7 -39.69 15.75 26.40
N GLU A 8 -39.76 15.57 25.09
CA GLU A 8 -38.72 14.92 24.31
C GLU A 8 -37.43 15.73 24.46
N SER A 9 -36.42 15.15 25.11
CA SER A 9 -35.06 15.68 25.10
C SER A 9 -34.30 14.98 23.99
N THR A 10 -34.38 15.58 22.82
CA THR A 10 -33.57 15.28 21.65
C THR A 10 -32.18 15.92 21.82
N THR A 11 -31.15 15.07 21.73
CA THR A 11 -29.81 15.36 21.18
C THR A 11 -28.88 16.34 21.91
N SER A 12 -27.70 15.82 22.30
CA SER A 12 -26.43 16.45 21.91
C SER A 12 -25.38 15.38 21.57
N ALA A 13 -25.52 14.76 20.41
CA ALA A 13 -24.35 14.23 19.71
C ALA A 13 -23.56 15.44 19.20
N GLY A 14 -22.34 15.61 19.72
CA GLY A 14 -21.40 16.66 19.33
C GLY A 14 -20.95 16.55 17.87
N PRO A 15 -20.30 17.60 17.35
CA PRO A 15 -20.36 17.98 15.95
C PRO A 15 -19.41 17.16 15.06
N GLY A 16 -19.98 16.64 13.98
CA GLY A 16 -19.56 16.93 12.62
C GLY A 16 -18.06 16.84 12.31
N ALA A 17 -17.57 15.62 12.12
CA ALA A 17 -16.45 15.42 11.22
C ALA A 17 -17.01 15.15 9.82
N VAL A 18 -17.14 16.23 9.03
CA VAL A 18 -17.38 16.14 7.59
C VAL A 18 -16.12 15.63 6.92
N HIS A 19 -15.89 14.32 6.99
CA HIS A 19 -14.94 13.65 6.12
C HIS A 19 -15.63 13.43 4.78
N GLY A 20 -15.06 13.98 3.71
CA GLY A 20 -15.45 13.58 2.36
C GLY A 20 -15.34 12.06 2.19
N PRO A 21 -16.04 11.45 1.20
CA PRO A 21 -16.14 9.99 1.06
C PRO A 21 -14.79 9.24 0.97
N GLY A 22 -13.68 9.94 0.69
CA GLY A 22 -12.34 9.35 0.66
C GLY A 22 -11.63 9.21 2.01
N GLY A 23 -12.01 9.97 3.05
CA GLY A 23 -11.31 9.98 4.35
C GLY A 23 -11.48 8.67 5.13
N THR A 24 -12.69 8.13 5.13
CA THR A 24 -13.01 6.88 5.82
C THR A 24 -12.39 5.67 5.11
N LEU A 25 -12.49 5.60 3.77
CA LEU A 25 -11.90 4.51 2.98
C LEU A 25 -10.38 4.43 3.20
N GLN A 26 -9.69 5.56 3.22
CA GLN A 26 -8.24 5.59 3.42
C GLN A 26 -7.85 5.13 4.83
N ALA A 27 -8.60 5.51 5.86
CA ALA A 27 -8.39 5.05 7.22
C ALA A 27 -8.64 3.54 7.37
N GLU A 28 -9.72 3.02 6.77
CA GLU A 28 -10.04 1.59 6.78
C GLU A 28 -9.00 0.75 6.02
N LEU A 29 -8.53 1.25 4.87
CA LEU A 29 -7.44 0.63 4.12
C LEU A 29 -6.17 0.61 4.96
N ALA A 30 -5.78 1.74 5.56
CA ALA A 30 -4.57 1.83 6.37
C ALA A 30 -4.63 0.84 7.55
N SER A 31 -5.73 0.85 8.31
CA SER A 31 -5.92 -0.05 9.46
C SER A 31 -5.86 -1.53 9.03
N GLY A 32 -6.61 -1.92 7.99
CA GLY A 32 -6.65 -3.32 7.54
C GLY A 32 -5.30 -3.80 6.98
N MET A 33 -4.57 -2.92 6.29
CA MET A 33 -3.23 -3.24 5.79
C MET A 33 -2.19 -3.31 6.92
N GLU A 34 -2.29 -2.45 7.94
CA GLU A 34 -1.42 -2.47 9.12
C GLU A 34 -1.58 -3.78 9.90
N GLU A 35 -2.79 -4.30 10.06
CA GLU A 35 -3.03 -5.61 10.67
C GLU A 35 -2.37 -6.75 9.89
N ILE A 36 -2.53 -6.76 8.55
CA ILE A 36 -1.91 -7.77 7.68
C ILE A 36 -0.37 -7.66 7.75
N TYR A 37 0.17 -6.46 7.70
CA TYR A 37 1.62 -6.23 7.75
C TYR A 37 2.23 -6.50 9.13
N ALA A 38 1.48 -6.32 10.23
CA ALA A 38 1.90 -6.73 11.55
C ALA A 38 2.06 -8.27 11.64
N GLU A 39 1.22 -9.03 10.94
CA GLU A 39 1.39 -10.48 10.84
C GLU A 39 2.61 -10.88 10.01
N VAL A 40 2.82 -10.24 8.85
CA VAL A 40 4.04 -10.41 8.06
C VAL A 40 5.28 -10.17 8.92
N GLU A 41 5.30 -9.07 9.66
CA GLU A 41 6.44 -8.71 10.52
C GLU A 41 6.69 -9.75 11.61
N ARG A 42 5.63 -10.26 12.26
CA ARG A 42 5.76 -11.34 13.25
C ARG A 42 6.33 -12.62 12.65
N GLU A 43 5.85 -13.04 11.48
CA GLU A 43 6.31 -14.26 10.82
C GLU A 43 7.75 -14.14 10.33
N VAL A 44 8.09 -13.01 9.71
CA VAL A 44 9.45 -12.69 9.26
C VAL A 44 10.40 -12.61 10.44
N SER A 45 10.03 -11.91 11.52
CA SER A 45 10.86 -11.79 12.72
C SER A 45 11.08 -13.16 13.38
N GLY A 46 10.04 -13.98 13.48
CA GLY A 46 10.14 -15.34 14.01
C GLY A 46 11.00 -16.28 13.15
N ALA A 47 11.17 -15.98 11.86
CA ALA A 47 12.07 -16.71 10.97
C ALA A 47 13.49 -16.14 10.94
N SER A 48 13.64 -14.83 11.17
CA SER A 48 14.90 -14.08 11.11
C SER A 48 15.72 -14.34 9.83
N PRO A 49 15.13 -14.18 8.62
CA PRO A 49 15.85 -14.42 7.38
C PRO A 49 16.99 -13.42 7.17
N ARG A 50 18.10 -13.89 6.59
CA ARG A 50 19.27 -13.05 6.33
C ARG A 50 18.96 -11.94 5.30
N CYS A 51 19.34 -10.70 5.62
CA CYS A 51 19.39 -9.58 4.68
C CYS A 51 20.81 -9.04 4.58
N ASP A 52 21.40 -9.11 3.39
CA ASP A 52 22.78 -8.66 3.15
C ASP A 52 22.85 -7.14 2.88
N ARG A 53 21.72 -6.43 2.91
CA ARG A 53 21.60 -5.01 2.52
C ARG A 53 22.20 -4.73 1.14
N SER A 54 22.16 -5.72 0.26
CA SER A 54 22.71 -5.65 -1.10
C SER A 54 21.96 -4.67 -2.00
N GLY A 55 20.70 -4.36 -1.66
CA GLY A 55 19.79 -3.58 -2.51
C GLY A 55 19.19 -4.38 -3.67
N ALA A 56 19.42 -5.70 -3.73
CA ALA A 56 18.88 -6.57 -4.77
C ALA A 56 17.35 -6.43 -4.90
N CYS A 57 16.63 -6.31 -3.78
CA CYS A 57 15.17 -6.12 -3.76
C CYS A 57 14.66 -4.93 -4.58
N CYS A 58 15.50 -3.97 -4.96
CA CYS A 58 15.12 -2.79 -5.75
C CYS A 58 15.72 -2.77 -7.17
N ARG A 59 16.68 -3.65 -7.50
CA ARG A 59 17.36 -3.70 -8.81
C ARG A 59 16.84 -4.87 -9.63
N PHE A 60 15.68 -4.68 -10.25
CA PHE A 60 14.92 -5.72 -10.95
C PHE A 60 15.64 -6.26 -12.18
N GLY A 61 16.19 -5.37 -13.00
CA GLY A 61 16.91 -5.76 -14.22
C GLY A 61 18.17 -6.55 -13.95
N GLU A 62 18.94 -6.13 -12.93
CA GLU A 62 20.21 -6.75 -12.56
C GLU A 62 20.02 -8.15 -11.98
N TYR A 63 18.99 -8.36 -11.15
CA TYR A 63 18.77 -9.63 -10.44
C TYR A 63 17.67 -10.50 -11.06
N GLY A 64 17.00 -10.02 -12.11
CA GLY A 64 16.00 -10.80 -12.85
C GLY A 64 14.69 -11.06 -12.10
N HIS A 65 14.38 -10.31 -11.04
CA HIS A 65 13.09 -10.41 -10.34
C HIS A 65 12.25 -9.15 -10.51
N ARG A 66 10.92 -9.29 -10.39
CA ARG A 66 10.00 -8.16 -10.33
C ARG A 66 9.16 -8.25 -9.07
N LEU A 67 8.99 -7.11 -8.40
CA LEU A 67 8.10 -7.01 -7.26
C LEU A 67 6.72 -6.57 -7.71
N TYR A 68 5.72 -7.39 -7.40
CA TYR A 68 4.32 -7.12 -7.72
C TYR A 68 3.63 -6.51 -6.50
N ALA A 69 2.60 -5.71 -6.76
CA ALA A 69 1.74 -5.12 -5.74
C ALA A 69 0.30 -5.12 -6.22
N THR A 70 -0.63 -5.19 -5.28
CA THR A 70 -2.06 -4.93 -5.52
C THR A 70 -2.32 -3.42 -5.59
N ARG A 71 -3.51 -3.04 -6.10
CA ARG A 71 -3.95 -1.64 -6.10
C ARG A 71 -4.12 -1.09 -4.67
N ALA A 72 -4.61 -1.92 -3.74
CA ALA A 72 -4.73 -1.54 -2.33
C ALA A 72 -3.38 -1.13 -1.73
N GLU A 73 -2.33 -1.90 -2.01
CA GLU A 73 -0.97 -1.60 -1.58
C GLU A 73 -0.41 -0.34 -2.25
N ALA A 74 -0.69 -0.17 -3.54
CA ALA A 74 -0.33 1.02 -4.30
C ALA A 74 -0.99 2.29 -3.71
N LEU A 75 -2.28 2.23 -3.37
CA LEU A 75 -3.01 3.34 -2.73
C LEU A 75 -2.45 3.68 -1.35
N LEU A 76 -2.14 2.65 -0.54
CA LEU A 76 -1.48 2.84 0.75
C LEU A 76 -0.08 3.46 0.57
N PHE A 77 0.68 3.00 -0.42
CA PHE A 77 1.99 3.57 -0.70
C PHE A 77 1.89 5.05 -1.08
N ALA A 78 0.96 5.40 -1.97
CA ALA A 78 0.71 6.76 -2.39
C ALA A 78 0.26 7.67 -1.25
N SER A 79 -0.50 7.16 -0.27
CA SER A 79 -0.93 7.95 0.89
C SER A 79 0.22 8.32 1.82
N ARG A 80 1.31 7.54 1.81
CA ARG A 80 2.50 7.79 2.65
C ARG A 80 3.57 8.63 1.94
N HIS A 81 3.74 8.44 0.63
CA HIS A 81 4.86 9.02 -0.13
C HIS A 81 4.46 9.99 -1.22
N GLY A 82 3.17 10.11 -1.52
CA GLY A 82 2.69 10.80 -2.71
C GLY A 82 3.12 10.09 -4.00
N ALA A 83 2.96 10.79 -5.13
CA ALA A 83 3.41 10.30 -6.42
C ALA A 83 4.93 10.46 -6.60
N PRO A 84 5.58 9.60 -7.41
CA PRO A 84 6.99 9.74 -7.74
C PRO A 84 7.25 11.10 -8.44
N GLN A 85 8.22 11.87 -7.93
CA GLN A 85 8.59 13.17 -8.50
C GLN A 85 9.37 13.05 -9.82
N GLY A 86 10.12 11.96 -10.01
CA GLY A 86 10.93 11.69 -11.19
C GLY A 86 10.35 10.63 -12.13
N PRO A 87 10.97 10.40 -13.30
CA PRO A 87 10.58 9.29 -14.18
C PRO A 87 10.76 7.95 -13.45
N VAL A 88 9.82 7.04 -13.70
CA VAL A 88 9.88 5.66 -13.19
C VAL A 88 10.25 4.76 -14.35
N GLY A 89 11.48 4.22 -14.31
CA GLY A 89 11.96 3.25 -15.29
C GLY A 89 11.35 1.86 -15.10
N GLU A 90 11.88 0.86 -15.81
CA GLU A 90 11.38 -0.53 -15.75
C GLU A 90 12.25 -1.45 -14.89
N GLU A 91 13.51 -1.07 -14.69
CA GLU A 91 14.54 -1.99 -14.19
C GLU A 91 14.97 -1.71 -12.75
N THR A 92 14.63 -0.55 -12.17
CA THR A 92 15.06 -0.18 -10.81
C THR A 92 14.02 0.67 -10.10
N CYS A 93 13.83 0.41 -8.80
CA CYS A 93 12.92 1.18 -7.96
C CYS A 93 13.43 2.63 -7.76
N PRO A 94 12.60 3.66 -8.04
CA PRO A 94 13.03 5.05 -7.93
C PRO A 94 13.32 5.50 -6.48
N TYR A 95 12.88 4.71 -5.49
CA TYR A 95 13.10 4.93 -4.05
C TYR A 95 14.36 4.25 -3.50
N GLN A 96 15.23 3.69 -4.36
CA GLN A 96 16.54 3.20 -3.94
C GLN A 96 17.57 4.34 -3.93
N ARG A 97 18.32 4.47 -2.83
CA ARG A 97 19.50 5.34 -2.69
C ARG A 97 20.56 4.58 -1.91
N ASP A 98 21.77 4.47 -2.45
CA ASP A 98 22.92 3.81 -1.81
C ASP A 98 22.60 2.41 -1.25
N ASN A 99 21.92 1.58 -2.05
CA ASN A 99 21.42 0.24 -1.69
C ASN A 99 20.31 0.21 -0.62
N LEU A 100 19.89 1.35 -0.10
CA LEU A 100 18.84 1.49 0.90
C LEU A 100 17.52 1.95 0.25
N CYS A 101 16.41 1.50 0.83
CA CYS A 101 15.08 1.96 0.44
C CYS A 101 14.73 3.22 1.24
N THR A 102 14.40 4.31 0.56
CA THR A 102 13.95 5.56 1.19
C THR A 102 12.45 5.58 1.49
N ALA A 103 11.67 4.67 0.90
CA ALA A 103 10.22 4.56 1.10
C ALA A 103 9.86 3.28 1.88
N ARG A 104 10.34 3.16 3.13
CA ARG A 104 10.13 1.95 3.95
C ARG A 104 8.69 1.82 4.48
N GLU A 105 8.05 2.94 4.78
CA GLU A 105 6.64 2.99 5.16
C GLU A 105 5.76 2.65 3.96
N GLY A 106 4.62 2.00 4.15
CA GLY A 106 3.72 1.66 3.03
C GLY A 106 4.30 0.71 1.97
N ARG A 107 5.49 0.10 2.19
CA ARG A 107 6.06 -0.89 1.27
C ARG A 107 5.05 -2.01 0.95
N PRO A 108 4.92 -2.42 -0.32
CA PRO A 108 4.16 -3.60 -0.68
C PRO A 108 4.66 -4.86 0.03
N LEU A 109 3.80 -5.87 0.11
CA LEU A 109 4.05 -7.18 0.67
C LEU A 109 5.30 -7.83 0.07
N SER A 110 5.43 -7.77 -1.25
CA SER A 110 6.58 -8.33 -1.97
C SER A 110 7.91 -7.70 -1.53
N CYS A 111 7.93 -6.41 -1.22
CA CYS A 111 9.09 -5.72 -0.65
C CYS A 111 9.38 -6.10 0.82
N ARG A 112 8.35 -6.53 1.57
CA ARG A 112 8.46 -6.91 2.99
C ARG A 112 8.94 -8.34 3.18
N VAL A 113 8.63 -9.20 2.21
CA VAL A 113 8.92 -10.64 2.24
C VAL A 113 10.22 -10.97 1.48
N PHE A 114 10.76 -10.07 0.68
CA PHE A 114 12.03 -10.31 -0.01
C PHE A 114 13.23 -10.26 0.96
N TYR A 115 14.03 -11.33 0.99
CA TYR A 115 15.29 -11.45 1.73
C TYR A 115 16.37 -12.13 0.89
N CYS A 116 17.64 -11.94 1.25
CA CYS A 116 18.80 -12.51 0.53
C CYS A 116 19.06 -13.99 0.89
N ASP A 117 18.28 -14.54 1.82
CA ASP A 117 18.42 -15.88 2.34
C ASP A 117 17.75 -16.91 1.41
N PRO A 118 18.51 -17.85 0.81
CA PRO A 118 17.91 -18.91 -0.01
C PRO A 118 16.98 -19.82 0.80
N GLY A 119 17.26 -20.04 2.10
CA GLY A 119 16.43 -20.87 2.97
C GLY A 119 15.09 -20.22 3.35
N TRP A 120 14.94 -18.93 3.08
CA TRP A 120 13.70 -18.20 3.28
C TRP A 120 12.74 -18.30 2.09
N LYS A 121 13.22 -18.63 0.89
CA LYS A 121 12.47 -18.46 -0.36
C LYS A 121 11.10 -19.14 -0.33
N GLU A 122 11.05 -20.42 -0.03
CA GLU A 122 9.80 -21.20 0.01
C GLU A 122 8.83 -20.67 1.07
N ARG A 123 9.33 -20.44 2.30
CA ARG A 123 8.51 -19.88 3.38
C ARG A 123 8.00 -18.46 3.06
N GLY A 124 8.80 -17.67 2.36
CA GLY A 124 8.44 -16.34 1.88
C GLY A 124 7.37 -16.39 0.78
N GLU A 125 7.44 -17.34 -0.14
CA GLU A 125 6.41 -17.58 -1.15
C GLU A 125 5.09 -17.96 -0.50
N ASP A 126 5.10 -18.92 0.44
CA ASP A 126 3.92 -19.32 1.21
C ASP A 126 3.31 -18.15 1.99
N LEU A 127 4.14 -17.35 2.67
CA LEU A 127 3.70 -16.15 3.38
C LEU A 127 3.08 -15.14 2.41
N THR A 128 3.69 -14.94 1.25
CA THR A 128 3.20 -14.03 0.22
C THR A 128 1.81 -14.46 -0.25
N GLU A 129 1.61 -15.74 -0.56
CA GLU A 129 0.32 -16.24 -1.02
C GLU A 129 -0.79 -16.07 0.03
N ARG A 130 -0.51 -16.41 1.29
CA ARG A 130 -1.49 -16.25 2.39
C ARG A 130 -1.88 -14.79 2.56
N MET A 131 -0.91 -13.88 2.56
CA MET A 131 -1.18 -12.46 2.76
C MET A 131 -1.83 -11.82 1.53
N LEU A 132 -1.49 -12.25 0.31
CA LEU A 132 -2.19 -11.82 -0.90
C LEU A 132 -3.67 -12.22 -0.93
N ARG A 133 -4.03 -13.37 -0.35
CA ARG A 133 -5.44 -13.75 -0.15
C ARG A 133 -6.14 -12.80 0.81
N ARG A 134 -5.51 -12.46 1.94
CA ARG A 134 -6.06 -11.52 2.92
C ARG A 134 -6.21 -10.10 2.37
N ILE A 135 -5.22 -9.62 1.62
CA ILE A 135 -5.29 -8.32 0.93
C ILE A 135 -6.41 -8.36 -0.12
N GLY A 136 -6.61 -9.49 -0.81
CA GLY A 136 -7.74 -9.70 -1.72
C GLY A 136 -9.09 -9.50 -1.03
N VAL A 137 -9.32 -10.19 0.09
CA VAL A 137 -10.56 -10.06 0.89
C VAL A 137 -10.75 -8.62 1.40
N LEU A 138 -9.68 -7.97 1.86
CA LEU A 138 -9.73 -6.56 2.27
C LEU A 138 -10.11 -5.65 1.10
N SER A 139 -9.52 -5.88 -0.08
CA SER A 139 -9.79 -5.10 -1.28
C SER A 139 -11.25 -5.25 -1.72
N GLU A 140 -11.77 -6.48 -1.73
CA GLU A 140 -13.18 -6.76 -2.05
C GLU A 140 -14.14 -6.06 -1.08
N ARG A 141 -13.88 -6.16 0.23
CA ARG A 141 -14.68 -5.49 1.27
C ARG A 141 -14.73 -3.97 1.09
N LEU A 142 -13.62 -3.37 0.67
CA LEU A 142 -13.49 -1.93 0.48
C LEU A 142 -13.85 -1.47 -0.94
N GLY A 143 -14.29 -2.36 -1.83
CA GLY A 143 -14.61 -2.04 -3.22
C GLY A 143 -13.40 -1.60 -4.06
N ILE A 144 -12.19 -2.02 -3.67
CA ILE A 144 -10.95 -1.71 -4.38
C ILE A 144 -10.66 -2.84 -5.38
N GLU A 145 -10.52 -2.51 -6.66
CA GLU A 145 -10.06 -3.45 -7.68
C GLU A 145 -8.71 -4.06 -7.28
N ARG A 146 -8.54 -5.38 -7.33
CA ARG A 146 -7.31 -6.05 -6.87
C ARG A 146 -6.05 -5.53 -7.56
N GLY A 147 -6.08 -5.36 -8.89
CA GLY A 147 -5.01 -4.74 -9.68
C GLY A 147 -3.60 -5.27 -9.38
N TYR A 148 -3.38 -6.58 -9.44
CA TYR A 148 -2.09 -7.20 -9.15
C TYR A 148 -1.14 -7.14 -10.37
N ARG A 149 -0.12 -6.29 -10.28
CA ARG A 149 0.82 -6.00 -11.39
C ARG A 149 2.18 -5.53 -10.85
N PRO A 150 3.23 -5.43 -11.68
CA PRO A 150 4.52 -4.89 -11.25
C PRO A 150 4.39 -3.54 -10.54
N PHE A 151 5.07 -3.37 -9.41
CA PHE A 151 4.96 -2.17 -8.58
C PHE A 151 5.35 -0.89 -9.35
N LEU A 152 6.33 -0.97 -10.26
CA LEU A 152 6.72 0.17 -11.09
C LEU A 152 5.62 0.62 -12.06
N GLU A 153 4.71 -0.27 -12.47
CA GLU A 153 3.53 0.11 -13.26
C GLU A 153 2.52 0.91 -12.42
N HIS A 154 2.33 0.54 -11.16
CA HIS A 154 1.54 1.34 -10.23
C HIS A 154 2.12 2.73 -10.03
N LEU A 155 3.43 2.84 -9.83
CA LEU A 155 4.10 4.14 -9.67
C LEU A 155 3.99 5.01 -10.92
N ARG A 156 4.13 4.41 -12.12
CA ARG A 156 3.92 5.12 -13.40
C ARG A 156 2.49 5.65 -13.52
N ALA A 157 1.49 4.84 -13.19
CA ALA A 157 0.09 5.26 -13.21
C ALA A 157 -0.18 6.42 -12.24
N MET A 158 0.29 6.32 -10.98
CA MET A 158 0.15 7.41 -9.99
C MET A 158 0.76 8.73 -10.47
N ARG A 159 1.94 8.66 -11.12
CA ARG A 159 2.60 9.85 -11.67
C ARG A 159 1.80 10.46 -12.81
N ALA A 160 1.25 9.64 -13.70
CA ALA A 160 0.40 10.11 -14.80
C ALA A 160 -0.85 10.82 -14.26
N ASP A 161 -1.51 10.24 -13.26
CA ASP A 161 -2.70 10.81 -12.63
C ASP A 161 -2.39 12.14 -11.90
N SER A 162 -1.20 12.25 -11.31
CA SER A 162 -0.76 13.48 -10.60
C SER A 162 -0.29 14.60 -11.54
N GLY A 163 0.17 14.26 -12.74
CA GLY A 163 0.59 15.21 -13.78
C GLY A 163 -0.55 15.70 -14.68
N GLY A 164 -1.73 15.06 -14.62
CA GLY A 164 -2.89 15.34 -15.46
C GLY A 164 -3.61 16.68 -15.22
N GLY A 165 -3.09 17.54 -14.34
CA GLY A 165 -3.57 18.92 -14.15
C GLY A 165 -3.02 19.94 -15.15
N ALA A 166 -2.03 19.58 -15.97
CA ALA A 166 -1.50 20.46 -17.02
C ALA A 166 -2.18 20.15 -18.36
N GLY A 167 -3.46 20.49 -18.45
CA GLY A 167 -4.14 20.63 -19.73
C GLY A 167 -3.57 21.82 -20.50
N SER A 168 -2.88 21.55 -21.59
CA SER A 168 -3.01 22.35 -22.82
C SER A 168 -2.47 21.53 -24.00
N TRP A 169 -3.39 20.78 -24.63
CA TRP A 169 -3.37 20.58 -26.07
C TRP A 169 -3.40 21.94 -26.76
N GLN A 170 -2.39 22.30 -27.58
CA GLN A 170 -2.41 23.10 -28.83
C GLN A 170 -0.97 23.05 -29.38
N SER A 171 -0.62 22.79 -30.64
CA SER A 171 -1.26 22.39 -31.89
C SER A 171 -0.18 21.78 -32.78
#